data_AF-A0A6J6X997-F1
#
_entry.id   AF-A0A6J6X997-F1
#
_cell.length_a   1.000
_cell.length_b   1.000
_cell.length_c   1.000
_cell.angle_alpha   90.00
_cell.angle_beta   90.00
_cell.angle_gamma   90.00
#
_symmetry.space_group_name_H-M   'P 1'
#
loop_
_entity.id
_entity.type
_entity.pdbx_description
1 polymer ?
#
loop_
_entity_poly.entity_id
_entity_poly.type
_entity_poly.pdbx_seq_one_letter_code
_entity_poly.pdbx_strand_id
1 'polypeptide(L)'
;MSVDPWAQLTQRAVRQHGVFLRKQASALGIDSRRIKTALRDNRIVAFSEQILGLAGFPSSVRRDARAATWLSSGAVASHRTAAALFGFEGIPFNHTDISVPLEQRLRVPVTMKVIVHHTSQLDKKDLVTVTGIPCTSKARTLADLGSVASPDVVLQALIVAHRDGLSLHTIRSVAQRLHRPGQQGTKVLLGHLDAFARAGNVPESWFEEVVRRIIDHPDLPRLIPQYELRHEGRVVARFDHAFPDARVAVESHSRSARRGMVFLCSRICLATGYPGCCTQNPAHAWILGSATNPGVPCLTDRKRTAVRWMSTDECQLPAEATPIGHDTPVPPIPQ
;
A
#
# COMPACT_ATOMS: atom_id res chain seq x y z
N MET A 1 -20.11 9.84 -44.97
CA MET A 1 -21.04 9.26 -43.97
C MET A 1 -21.04 10.14 -42.73
N SER A 2 -22.19 10.66 -42.31
CA SER A 2 -22.32 11.39 -41.05
C SER A 2 -22.00 10.43 -39.89
N VAL A 3 -21.00 10.76 -39.07
CA VAL A 3 -20.61 9.92 -37.93
C VAL A 3 -21.64 10.13 -36.82
N ASP A 4 -22.28 9.04 -36.36
CA ASP A 4 -23.30 9.09 -35.30
C ASP A 4 -22.77 9.83 -34.04
N PRO A 5 -23.44 10.93 -33.62
CA PRO A 5 -23.08 11.67 -32.42
C PRO A 5 -22.95 10.81 -31.15
N TRP A 6 -23.80 9.79 -30.99
CA TRP A 6 -23.76 8.93 -29.80
C TRP A 6 -22.54 8.02 -29.79
N ALA A 7 -22.15 7.48 -30.94
CA ALA A 7 -20.90 6.73 -31.08
C ALA A 7 -19.68 7.60 -30.71
N GLN A 8 -19.62 8.85 -31.18
CA GLN A 8 -18.54 9.78 -30.84
C GLN A 8 -18.52 10.12 -29.34
N LEU A 9 -19.69 10.42 -28.75
CA LEU A 9 -19.81 10.70 -27.33
C LEU A 9 -19.38 9.50 -26.48
N THR A 10 -19.77 8.30 -26.87
CA THR A 10 -19.40 7.05 -26.19
C THR A 10 -17.89 6.84 -26.22
N GLN A 11 -17.26 7.00 -27.38
CA GLN A 11 -15.80 6.89 -27.49
C GLN A 11 -15.08 7.91 -26.61
N ARG A 12 -15.58 9.15 -26.56
CA ARG A 12 -15.05 10.20 -25.67
C ARG A 12 -15.21 9.85 -24.20
N ALA A 13 -16.38 9.38 -23.80
CA ALA A 13 -16.68 9.01 -22.43
C ALA A 13 -15.81 7.83 -21.96
N VAL A 14 -15.58 6.82 -22.80
CA VAL A 14 -14.69 5.68 -22.48
C VAL A 14 -13.27 6.15 -22.13
N ARG A 15 -12.71 7.10 -22.91
CA ARG A 15 -11.40 7.73 -22.61
C ARG A 15 -11.40 8.57 -21.33
N GLN A 16 -12.58 8.92 -20.84
CA GLN A 16 -12.81 9.70 -19.63
C GLN A 16 -13.40 8.84 -18.50
N HIS A 17 -13.11 7.54 -18.50
CA HIS A 17 -13.55 6.58 -17.47
C HIS A 17 -15.07 6.41 -17.37
N GLY A 18 -15.77 6.53 -18.51
CA GLY A 18 -17.21 6.30 -18.62
C GLY A 18 -18.09 7.47 -18.18
N VAL A 19 -17.51 8.67 -18.04
CA VAL A 19 -18.24 9.92 -17.72
C VAL A 19 -17.97 11.00 -18.75
N PHE A 20 -18.93 11.91 -18.89
CA PHE A 20 -18.86 13.04 -19.81
C PHE A 20 -19.66 14.22 -19.26
N LEU A 21 -19.32 15.42 -19.73
CA LEU A 21 -20.06 16.63 -19.40
C LEU A 21 -21.21 16.85 -20.38
N ARG A 22 -22.33 17.38 -19.90
CA ARG A 22 -23.49 17.73 -20.75
C ARG A 22 -23.11 18.66 -21.91
N LYS A 23 -22.16 19.58 -21.69
CA LYS A 23 -21.59 20.43 -22.75
C LYS A 23 -20.85 19.68 -23.85
N GLN A 24 -20.23 18.53 -23.53
CA GLN A 24 -19.56 17.69 -24.53
C GLN A 24 -20.57 16.98 -25.44
N ALA A 25 -21.74 16.58 -24.90
CA ALA A 25 -22.83 16.03 -25.70
C ALA A 25 -23.47 17.11 -26.59
N SER A 26 -23.71 18.31 -26.05
CA SER A 26 -24.23 19.45 -26.80
C SER A 26 -23.32 19.83 -27.99
N ALA A 27 -22.00 19.84 -27.78
CA ALA A 27 -21.03 20.11 -28.85
C ALA A 27 -21.05 19.08 -30.00
N LEU A 28 -21.66 17.90 -29.81
CA LEU A 28 -21.86 16.88 -30.84
C LEU A 28 -23.28 16.91 -31.44
N GLY A 29 -24.10 17.91 -31.10
CA GLY A 29 -25.50 17.99 -31.57
C GLY A 29 -26.48 17.07 -30.82
N ILE A 30 -26.12 16.61 -29.62
CA ILE A 30 -27.04 15.87 -28.74
C ILE A 30 -27.69 16.88 -27.79
N ASP A 31 -28.92 17.26 -28.13
CA ASP A 31 -29.71 18.23 -27.37
C ASP A 31 -30.26 17.68 -26.04
N SER A 32 -30.86 18.58 -25.24
CA SER A 32 -31.46 18.24 -23.94
C SER A 32 -32.61 17.24 -24.02
N ARG A 33 -33.38 17.21 -25.11
CA ARG A 33 -34.49 16.26 -25.28
C ARG A 33 -33.93 14.86 -25.47
N ARG A 34 -32.89 14.69 -26.29
CA ARG A 34 -32.18 13.43 -26.49
C ARG A 34 -31.51 12.93 -25.21
N ILE A 35 -30.91 13.83 -24.42
CA ILE A 35 -30.36 13.49 -23.09
C ILE A 35 -31.46 13.01 -22.13
N LYS A 36 -32.60 13.71 -22.07
CA LYS A 36 -33.72 13.32 -21.20
C LYS A 36 -34.28 11.94 -21.57
N THR A 37 -34.44 11.68 -22.86
CA THR A 37 -34.83 10.36 -23.36
C THR A 37 -33.80 9.29 -22.98
N ALA A 38 -32.50 9.54 -23.18
CA ALA A 38 -31.46 8.58 -22.85
C ALA A 38 -31.34 8.28 -21.33
N LEU A 39 -31.62 9.27 -20.46
CA LEU A 39 -31.74 9.07 -19.02
C LEU A 39 -32.95 8.20 -18.67
N ARG A 40 -34.13 8.50 -19.23
CA ARG A 40 -35.36 7.72 -19.01
C ARG A 40 -35.19 6.27 -19.47
N ASP A 41 -34.51 6.07 -20.59
CA ASP A 41 -34.28 4.75 -21.19
C ASP A 41 -33.05 4.04 -20.57
N ASN A 42 -32.48 4.57 -19.47
CA ASN A 42 -31.32 4.02 -18.75
C ASN A 42 -30.07 3.75 -19.61
N ARG A 43 -29.88 4.52 -20.68
CA ARG A 43 -28.66 4.45 -21.52
C ARG A 43 -27.51 5.25 -20.92
N ILE A 44 -27.85 6.25 -20.10
CA ILE A 44 -26.91 7.09 -19.36
C ILE A 44 -27.43 7.28 -17.93
N VAL A 45 -26.54 7.63 -17.01
CA VAL A 45 -26.83 7.90 -15.60
C VAL A 45 -26.39 9.31 -15.23
N ALA A 46 -27.07 9.92 -14.26
CA ALA A 46 -26.74 11.27 -13.79
C ALA A 46 -25.87 11.20 -12.52
N PHE A 47 -24.70 11.85 -12.57
CA PHE A 47 -23.90 12.15 -11.38
C PHE A 47 -24.26 13.53 -10.84
N SER A 48 -24.51 14.49 -11.74
CA SER A 48 -25.06 15.81 -11.46
C SER A 48 -25.86 16.30 -12.66
N GLU A 49 -26.40 17.51 -12.61
CA GLU A 49 -27.06 18.12 -13.78
C GLU A 49 -26.11 18.26 -15.00
N GLN A 50 -24.82 18.50 -14.72
CA GLN A 50 -23.80 18.78 -15.74
C GLN A 50 -22.92 17.57 -16.04
N ILE A 51 -22.88 16.56 -15.15
CA ILE A 51 -22.01 15.39 -15.25
C ILE A 51 -22.86 14.14 -15.40
N LEU A 52 -22.66 13.46 -16.52
CA LEU A 52 -23.40 12.26 -16.92
C LEU A 52 -22.41 11.10 -17.13
N GLY A 53 -22.92 9.89 -17.07
CA GLY A 53 -22.13 8.68 -17.31
C GLY A 53 -22.82 7.70 -18.23
N LEU A 54 -22.04 6.86 -18.91
CA LEU A 54 -22.58 5.74 -19.67
C LEU A 54 -23.19 4.70 -18.71
N ALA A 55 -24.41 4.26 -18.97
CA ALA A 55 -24.96 3.12 -18.24
C ALA A 55 -24.17 1.85 -18.58
N GLY A 56 -24.05 0.91 -17.63
CA GLY A 56 -23.30 -0.33 -17.79
C GLY A 56 -21.77 -0.19 -17.76
N PHE A 57 -21.21 1.03 -17.79
CA PHE A 57 -19.78 1.20 -17.54
C PHE A 57 -19.46 0.81 -16.08
N PRO A 58 -18.42 0.01 -15.79
CA PRO A 58 -18.14 -0.43 -14.42
C PRO A 58 -17.92 0.73 -13.45
N SER A 59 -18.40 0.60 -12.22
CA SER A 59 -18.00 1.50 -11.13
C SER A 59 -16.50 1.31 -10.86
N SER A 60 -15.79 2.42 -10.64
CA SER A 60 -14.37 2.40 -10.35
C SER A 60 -13.92 3.70 -9.72
N VAL A 61 -12.80 3.65 -8.99
CA VAL A 61 -12.14 4.83 -8.42
C VAL A 61 -11.93 5.92 -9.47
N ARG A 62 -11.46 5.54 -10.66
CA ARG A 62 -11.17 6.48 -11.75
C ARG A 62 -12.42 7.17 -12.27
N ARG A 63 -13.53 6.43 -12.38
CA ARG A 63 -14.81 6.98 -12.82
C ARG A 63 -15.32 8.03 -11.85
N ASP A 64 -15.38 7.69 -10.57
CA ASP A 64 -15.94 8.56 -9.54
C ASP A 64 -15.03 9.77 -9.28
N ALA A 65 -13.71 9.57 -9.26
CA ALA A 65 -12.73 10.65 -9.16
C ALA A 65 -12.81 11.61 -10.36
N ARG A 66 -12.99 11.08 -11.58
CA ARG A 66 -13.15 11.92 -12.77
C ARG A 66 -14.42 12.77 -12.70
N ALA A 67 -15.54 12.18 -12.26
CA ALA A 67 -16.77 12.92 -12.05
C ALA A 67 -16.60 13.98 -10.95
N ALA A 68 -16.03 13.61 -9.80
CA ALA A 68 -15.88 14.51 -8.65
C ALA A 68 -14.95 15.70 -8.94
N THR A 69 -13.86 15.49 -9.67
CA THR A 69 -12.93 16.57 -10.07
C THR A 69 -13.53 17.54 -11.09
N TRP A 70 -14.69 17.24 -11.68
CA TRP A 70 -15.44 18.18 -12.51
C TRP A 70 -16.52 18.96 -11.76
N LEU A 71 -16.73 18.71 -10.47
CA LEU A 71 -17.71 19.44 -9.67
C LEU A 71 -17.31 20.92 -9.49
N SER A 72 -16.02 21.24 -9.52
CA SER A 72 -15.54 22.62 -9.48
C SER A 72 -14.26 22.79 -10.32
N SER A 73 -14.03 24.02 -10.79
CA SER A 73 -12.73 24.39 -11.33
C SER A 73 -11.69 24.43 -10.21
N GLY A 74 -10.62 23.64 -10.34
CA GLY A 74 -9.56 23.54 -9.33
C GLY A 74 -9.73 22.36 -8.36
N ALA A 75 -10.83 21.60 -8.46
CA ALA A 75 -10.98 20.36 -7.71
C ALA A 75 -9.96 19.30 -8.17
N VAL A 76 -9.27 18.68 -7.21
CA VAL A 76 -8.29 17.62 -7.45
C VAL A 76 -8.59 16.41 -6.57
N ALA A 77 -8.41 15.20 -7.08
CA ALA A 77 -8.48 13.98 -6.28
C ALA A 77 -7.39 14.00 -5.21
N SER A 78 -7.75 13.73 -3.96
CA SER A 78 -6.82 13.82 -2.82
C SER A 78 -7.06 12.68 -1.81
N HIS A 79 -6.29 12.67 -0.73
CA HIS A 79 -6.44 11.74 0.40
C HIS A 79 -6.61 10.27 -0.06
N ARG A 80 -7.71 9.60 0.33
CA ARG A 80 -7.96 8.19 -0.02
C ARG A 80 -8.15 7.98 -1.52
N THR A 81 -8.79 8.92 -2.21
CA THR A 81 -9.00 8.78 -3.66
C THR A 81 -7.68 8.88 -4.41
N ALA A 82 -6.81 9.84 -4.06
CA ALA A 82 -5.47 9.91 -4.64
C ALA A 82 -4.65 8.66 -4.32
N ALA A 83 -4.68 8.19 -3.07
CA ALA A 83 -3.99 6.97 -2.65
C ALA A 83 -4.42 5.75 -3.49
N ALA A 84 -5.74 5.58 -3.69
CA ALA A 84 -6.28 4.52 -4.52
C ALA A 84 -5.92 4.67 -6.01
N LEU A 85 -5.85 5.90 -6.54
CA LEU A 85 -5.38 6.16 -7.91
C LEU A 85 -3.90 5.79 -8.10
N PHE A 86 -3.06 5.96 -7.07
CA PHE A 86 -1.66 5.52 -7.07
C PHE A 86 -1.48 4.02 -6.81
N GLY A 87 -2.56 3.30 -6.48
CA GLY A 87 -2.52 1.86 -6.19
C GLY A 87 -2.04 1.53 -4.79
N PHE A 88 -2.12 2.46 -3.83
CA PHE A 88 -1.85 2.16 -2.44
C PHE A 88 -2.91 1.18 -1.89
N GLU A 89 -2.44 0.21 -1.14
CA GLU A 89 -3.27 -0.86 -0.56
C GLU A 89 -3.92 -0.42 0.76
N GLY A 90 -4.94 -1.17 1.22
CA GLY A 90 -5.60 -0.90 2.50
C GLY A 90 -6.49 0.35 2.51
N ILE A 91 -6.69 1.00 1.37
CA ILE A 91 -7.51 2.21 1.25
C ILE A 91 -8.99 1.83 1.07
N PRO A 92 -9.89 2.13 2.04
CA PRO A 92 -11.31 1.89 1.86
C PRO A 92 -11.88 2.86 0.83
N PHE A 93 -12.58 2.34 -0.18
CA PHE A 93 -13.18 3.14 -1.24
C PHE A 93 -14.72 3.20 -1.09
N ASN A 94 -15.17 3.95 -0.08
CA ASN A 94 -16.60 4.18 0.17
C ASN A 94 -17.06 5.58 -0.29
N HIS A 95 -16.10 6.52 -0.40
CA HIS A 95 -16.31 7.91 -0.78
C HIS A 95 -15.18 8.38 -1.69
N THR A 96 -15.46 9.40 -2.49
CA THR A 96 -14.46 10.09 -3.31
C THR A 96 -14.00 11.35 -2.58
N ASP A 97 -12.75 11.37 -2.13
CA ASP A 97 -12.10 12.52 -1.52
C ASP A 97 -11.54 13.45 -2.61
N ILE A 98 -11.94 14.71 -2.57
CA ILE A 98 -11.35 15.78 -3.40
C ILE A 98 -10.91 16.94 -2.52
N SER A 99 -9.85 17.63 -2.94
CA SER A 99 -9.45 18.90 -2.36
C SER A 99 -9.82 20.04 -3.30
N VAL A 100 -10.29 21.14 -2.70
CA VAL A 100 -10.61 22.40 -3.40
C VAL A 100 -9.96 23.58 -2.67
N PRO A 101 -9.70 24.70 -3.36
CA PRO A 101 -9.29 25.95 -2.71
C PRO A 101 -10.25 26.39 -1.61
N LEU A 102 -9.72 26.98 -0.53
CA LEU A 102 -10.45 27.31 0.70
C LEU A 102 -11.64 28.25 0.44
N GLU A 103 -11.44 29.25 -0.41
CA GLU A 103 -12.42 30.27 -0.79
C GLU A 103 -13.58 29.72 -1.64
N GLN A 104 -13.45 28.50 -2.16
CA GLN A 104 -14.44 27.94 -3.05
C GLN A 104 -15.58 27.32 -2.24
N ARG A 105 -16.81 27.75 -2.52
CA ARG A 105 -18.02 27.04 -2.04
C ARG A 105 -18.41 25.98 -3.05
N LEU A 106 -18.44 24.72 -2.62
CA LEU A 106 -18.85 23.60 -3.46
C LEU A 106 -20.08 22.91 -2.89
N ARG A 107 -21.15 22.82 -3.69
CA ARG A 107 -22.31 21.99 -3.36
C ARG A 107 -22.17 20.63 -4.04
N VAL A 108 -22.04 19.59 -3.22
CA VAL A 108 -21.99 18.20 -3.71
C VAL A 108 -23.41 17.72 -4.04
N PRO A 109 -23.67 17.17 -5.24
CA PRO A 109 -24.94 16.52 -5.57
C PRO A 109 -25.18 15.28 -4.69
N VAL A 110 -26.42 15.09 -4.22
CA VAL A 110 -26.80 13.93 -3.37
C VAL A 110 -26.59 12.57 -4.02
N THR A 111 -26.53 12.55 -5.35
CA THR A 111 -26.24 11.38 -6.19
C THR A 111 -24.78 10.95 -6.14
N MET A 112 -23.90 11.76 -5.57
CA MET A 112 -22.47 11.46 -5.45
C MET A 112 -22.04 11.39 -3.98
N LYS A 113 -21.18 10.41 -3.68
CA LYS A 113 -20.55 10.25 -2.37
C LYS A 113 -19.19 10.92 -2.36
N VAL A 114 -19.15 12.24 -2.28
CA VAL A 114 -17.91 13.05 -2.30
C VAL A 114 -17.64 13.67 -0.94
N ILE A 115 -16.41 13.53 -0.47
CA ILE A 115 -15.88 14.27 0.68
C ILE A 115 -15.03 15.41 0.13
N VAL A 116 -15.36 16.65 0.53
CA VAL A 116 -14.67 17.86 0.06
C VAL A 116 -13.75 18.37 1.17
N HIS A 117 -12.47 18.47 0.85
CA HIS A 117 -11.44 19.03 1.72
C HIS A 117 -11.09 20.44 1.25
N HIS A 118 -11.40 21.44 2.07
CA HIS A 118 -11.02 22.82 1.78
C HIS A 118 -9.61 23.07 2.27
N THR A 119 -8.75 23.59 1.39
CA THR A 119 -7.34 23.83 1.73
C THR A 119 -6.84 25.13 1.13
N SER A 120 -6.05 25.87 1.91
CA SER A 120 -5.39 27.11 1.46
C SER A 120 -4.05 26.87 0.77
N GLN A 121 -3.57 25.62 0.72
CA GLN A 121 -2.29 25.27 0.12
C GLN A 121 -2.50 24.14 -0.91
N LEU A 122 -2.69 24.52 -2.17
CA LEU A 122 -2.68 23.64 -3.34
C LEU A 122 -1.68 24.17 -4.37
N ASP A 123 -0.41 24.16 -3.99
CA ASP A 123 0.68 24.62 -4.85
C ASP A 123 0.74 23.75 -6.11
N LYS A 124 1.04 24.35 -7.28
CA LYS A 124 1.15 23.63 -8.56
C LYS A 124 2.13 22.44 -8.50
N LYS A 125 3.19 22.54 -7.69
CA LYS A 125 4.18 21.46 -7.48
C LYS A 125 3.63 20.23 -6.75
N ASP A 126 2.51 20.39 -6.04
CA ASP A 126 1.82 19.30 -5.34
C ASP A 126 0.73 18.67 -6.20
N LEU A 127 0.56 19.12 -7.44
CA LEU A 127 -0.48 18.64 -8.35
C LEU A 127 0.12 17.83 -9.49
N VAL A 128 -0.52 16.71 -9.79
CA VAL A 128 -0.19 15.83 -10.90
C VAL A 128 -1.47 15.41 -11.63
N THR A 129 -1.33 14.73 -12.77
CA THR A 129 -2.45 14.10 -13.45
C THR A 129 -2.25 12.60 -13.49
N VAL A 130 -3.17 11.84 -12.89
CA VAL A 130 -3.13 10.37 -12.89
C VAL A 130 -4.22 9.86 -13.82
N THR A 131 -3.85 9.23 -14.93
CA THR A 131 -4.80 8.69 -15.92
C THR A 131 -5.82 9.74 -16.42
N GLY A 132 -5.37 10.99 -16.61
CA GLY A 132 -6.22 12.10 -17.04
C GLY A 132 -7.04 12.77 -15.92
N ILE A 133 -6.88 12.37 -14.66
CA ILE A 133 -7.59 12.93 -13.50
C ILE A 133 -6.63 13.86 -12.72
N PRO A 134 -7.00 15.14 -12.49
CA PRO A 134 -6.24 16.03 -11.61
C PRO A 134 -6.16 15.45 -10.19
N CYS A 135 -4.96 15.37 -9.63
CA CYS A 135 -4.72 14.64 -8.39
C CYS A 135 -3.57 15.28 -7.59
N THR A 136 -3.55 15.11 -6.26
CA THR A 136 -2.36 15.45 -5.46
C THR A 136 -1.20 14.51 -5.76
N SER A 137 0.04 14.99 -5.66
CA SER A 137 1.25 14.18 -5.84
C SER A 137 1.36 13.10 -4.77
N LYS A 138 2.09 11.99 -5.01
CA LYS A 138 2.27 10.92 -4.02
C LYS A 138 2.70 11.45 -2.64
N ALA A 139 3.68 12.36 -2.60
CA ALA A 139 4.17 12.96 -1.36
C ALA A 139 3.09 13.79 -0.65
N ARG A 140 2.31 14.59 -1.40
CA ARG A 140 1.19 15.35 -0.85
C ARG A 140 0.08 14.42 -0.36
N THR A 141 -0.25 13.40 -1.13
CA THR A 141 -1.24 12.38 -0.75
C THR A 141 -0.89 11.71 0.55
N LEU A 142 0.37 11.32 0.78
CA LEU A 142 0.81 10.74 2.05
C LEU A 142 0.58 11.69 3.22
N ALA A 143 0.90 12.99 3.05
CA ALA A 143 0.71 14.00 4.09
C ALA A 143 -0.78 14.22 4.41
N ASP A 144 -1.63 14.24 3.38
CA ASP A 144 -3.08 14.36 3.51
C ASP A 144 -3.70 13.11 4.17
N LEU A 145 -3.20 11.91 3.82
CA LEU A 145 -3.80 10.62 4.18
C LEU A 145 -3.91 10.40 5.70
N GLY A 146 -2.94 10.89 6.48
CA GLY A 146 -2.97 10.72 7.93
C GLY A 146 -4.14 11.41 8.64
N SER A 147 -4.84 12.34 7.98
CA SER A 147 -6.05 12.96 8.54
C SER A 147 -7.30 12.09 8.41
N VAL A 148 -7.23 11.03 7.60
CA VAL A 148 -8.39 10.23 7.21
C VAL A 148 -8.16 8.72 7.24
N ALA A 149 -6.93 8.27 7.46
CA ALA A 149 -6.58 6.85 7.53
C ALA A 149 -5.89 6.52 8.84
N SER A 150 -5.90 5.23 9.21
CA SER A 150 -5.17 4.78 10.40
C SER A 150 -3.66 4.92 10.19
N PRO A 151 -2.87 5.01 11.28
CA PRO A 151 -1.41 5.02 11.19
C PRO A 151 -0.82 3.88 10.37
N ASP A 152 -1.40 2.68 10.44
CA ASP A 152 -0.93 1.51 9.67
C ASP A 152 -1.15 1.66 8.17
N VAL A 153 -2.29 2.22 7.75
CA VAL A 153 -2.55 2.49 6.33
C VAL A 153 -1.58 3.56 5.79
N VAL A 154 -1.27 4.58 6.61
CA VAL A 154 -0.26 5.59 6.25
C VAL A 154 1.13 4.96 6.13
N LEU A 155 1.50 4.06 7.05
CA LEU A 155 2.79 3.36 7.01
C LEU A 155 2.91 2.45 5.78
N GLN A 156 1.87 1.68 5.48
CA GLN A 156 1.83 0.83 4.28
C GLN A 156 1.98 1.66 3.01
N ALA A 157 1.26 2.79 2.90
CA ALA A 157 1.38 3.71 1.77
C ALA A 157 2.78 4.33 1.67
N LEU A 158 3.40 4.68 2.80
CA LEU A 158 4.76 5.21 2.86
C LEU A 158 5.79 4.19 2.35
N ILE A 159 5.71 2.94 2.80
CA ILE A 159 6.57 1.85 2.35
C ILE A 159 6.44 1.65 0.83
N VAL A 160 5.21 1.58 0.32
CA VAL A 160 4.96 1.45 -1.13
C VAL A 160 5.52 2.63 -1.91
N ALA A 161 5.28 3.86 -1.46
CA ALA A 161 5.78 5.05 -2.13
C ALA A 161 7.31 5.09 -2.17
N HIS A 162 7.96 4.70 -1.06
CA HIS A 162 9.41 4.64 -0.97
C HIS A 162 9.99 3.59 -1.92
N ARG A 163 9.43 2.38 -1.90
CA ARG A 163 9.78 1.28 -2.82
C ARG A 163 9.61 1.67 -4.30
N ASP A 164 8.58 2.45 -4.61
CA ASP A 164 8.34 3.00 -5.95
C ASP A 164 9.29 4.16 -6.33
N GLY A 165 10.32 4.43 -5.51
CA GLY A 165 11.38 5.41 -5.80
C GLY A 165 11.19 6.81 -5.22
N LEU A 166 10.16 7.04 -4.39
CA LEU A 166 9.99 8.34 -3.75
C LEU A 166 10.93 8.47 -2.54
N SER A 167 11.83 9.45 -2.56
CA SER A 167 12.80 9.62 -1.47
C SER A 167 12.11 10.03 -0.16
N LEU A 168 12.58 9.48 0.97
CA LEU A 168 12.09 9.87 2.30
C LEU A 168 12.31 11.37 2.57
N HIS A 169 13.39 11.95 2.04
CA HIS A 169 13.65 13.38 2.14
C HIS A 169 12.56 14.21 1.48
N THR A 170 12.14 13.86 0.26
CA THR A 170 11.05 14.54 -0.45
C THR A 170 9.74 14.42 0.33
N ILE A 171 9.42 13.22 0.83
CA ILE A 171 8.19 12.99 1.61
C ILE A 171 8.19 13.84 2.88
N ARG A 172 9.31 13.83 3.62
CA ARG A 172 9.48 14.64 4.84
C ARG A 172 9.36 16.13 4.55
N SER A 173 10.04 16.64 3.52
CA SER A 173 10.00 18.05 3.13
C SER A 173 8.57 18.52 2.81
N VAL A 174 7.81 17.72 2.07
CA VAL A 174 6.40 18.01 1.77
C VAL A 174 5.56 17.98 3.05
N ALA A 175 5.70 16.96 3.89
CA ALA A 175 4.96 16.84 5.14
C ALA A 175 5.24 18.01 6.09
N GLN A 176 6.50 18.42 6.25
CA GLN A 176 6.90 19.57 7.08
C GLN A 176 6.36 20.89 6.54
N ARG A 177 6.42 21.12 5.22
CA ARG A 177 5.88 22.34 4.61
C ARG A 177 4.37 22.47 4.82
N LEU A 178 3.65 21.35 4.82
CA LEU A 178 2.18 21.33 4.97
C LEU A 178 1.74 21.27 6.43
N HIS A 179 2.63 20.87 7.34
CA HIS A 179 2.30 20.73 8.75
C HIS A 179 1.87 22.08 9.34
N ARG A 180 0.77 22.06 10.10
CA ARG A 180 0.33 23.18 10.92
C ARG A 180 0.15 22.72 12.35
N PRO A 181 0.41 23.59 13.34
CA PRO A 181 0.13 23.29 14.74
C PRO A 181 -1.31 22.76 14.90
N GLY A 182 -1.45 21.66 15.65
CA GLY A 182 -2.75 21.00 15.89
C GLY A 182 -3.20 20.00 14.82
N GLN A 183 -2.57 19.95 13.64
CA GLN A 183 -2.91 18.93 12.64
C GLN A 183 -2.31 17.57 13.01
N GLN A 184 -3.18 16.59 13.24
CA GLN A 184 -2.77 15.22 13.57
C GLN A 184 -2.30 14.43 12.34
N GLY A 185 -2.87 14.69 11.16
CA GLY A 185 -2.60 13.85 9.98
C GLY A 185 -1.14 13.86 9.51
N THR A 186 -0.53 15.04 9.44
CA THR A 186 0.89 15.16 9.08
C THR A 186 1.81 14.64 10.19
N LYS A 187 1.40 14.68 11.47
CA LYS A 187 2.17 14.10 12.58
C LYS A 187 2.30 12.58 12.47
N VAL A 188 1.26 11.89 12.01
CA VAL A 188 1.31 10.43 11.80
C VAL A 188 2.40 10.07 10.80
N LEU A 189 2.44 10.76 9.64
CA LEU A 189 3.47 10.54 8.63
C LEU A 189 4.87 10.89 9.13
N LEU A 190 5.03 12.03 9.80
CA LEU A 190 6.32 12.44 10.37
C LEU A 190 6.82 11.45 11.42
N GLY A 191 5.92 10.92 12.26
CA GLY A 191 6.27 9.91 13.26
C GLY A 191 6.82 8.62 12.65
N HIS A 192 6.25 8.15 11.54
CA HIS A 192 6.78 7.00 10.80
C HIS A 192 8.15 7.30 10.18
N LEU A 193 8.32 8.49 9.59
CA LEU A 193 9.60 8.91 9.04
C LEU A 193 10.68 9.02 10.14
N ASP A 194 10.32 9.44 11.35
CA ASP A 194 11.23 9.49 12.49
C ASP A 194 11.56 8.08 13.01
N ALA A 195 10.61 7.16 12.98
CA ALA A 195 10.84 5.76 13.33
C ALA A 195 11.85 5.10 12.37
N PHE A 196 11.71 5.32 11.05
CA PHE A 196 12.68 4.83 10.07
C PHE A 196 14.07 5.44 10.26
N ALA A 197 14.15 6.74 10.57
CA ALA A 197 15.43 7.39 10.84
C ALA A 197 16.13 6.80 12.08
N ARG A 198 15.37 6.44 13.13
CA ARG A 198 15.92 5.77 14.32
C ARG A 198 16.32 4.32 14.06
N ALA A 199 15.53 3.59 13.27
CA ALA A 199 15.80 2.20 12.94
C ALA A 199 16.99 2.03 11.98
N GLY A 200 17.28 3.06 11.16
CA GLY A 200 18.36 3.03 10.17
C GLY A 200 17.98 2.27 8.89
N ASN A 201 16.75 1.77 8.78
CA ASN A 201 16.24 1.06 7.63
C ASN A 201 14.75 1.36 7.38
N VAL A 202 14.29 0.96 6.19
CA VAL A 202 12.87 0.97 5.81
C VAL A 202 12.52 -0.46 5.40
N PRO A 203 11.40 -1.03 5.86
CA PRO A 203 10.93 -2.32 5.37
C PRO A 203 10.77 -2.30 3.85
N GLU A 204 11.20 -3.34 3.14
CA GLU A 204 11.01 -3.51 1.70
C GLU A 204 9.55 -3.84 1.37
N SER A 205 8.78 -4.33 2.35
CA SER A 205 7.35 -4.59 2.22
C SER A 205 6.56 -4.36 3.50
N TRP A 206 5.23 -4.17 3.37
CA TRP A 206 4.32 -4.14 4.52
C TRP A 206 4.34 -5.47 5.30
N PHE A 207 4.54 -6.60 4.61
CA PHE A 207 4.55 -7.89 5.27
C PHE A 207 5.77 -8.08 6.17
N GLU A 208 6.94 -7.61 5.72
CA GLU A 208 8.16 -7.54 6.54
C GLU A 208 7.90 -6.76 7.83
N GLU A 209 7.24 -5.61 7.76
CA GLU A 209 6.89 -4.82 8.95
C GLU A 209 5.90 -5.54 9.89
N VAL A 210 4.92 -6.25 9.35
CA VAL A 210 3.99 -7.06 10.16
C VAL A 210 4.72 -8.19 10.87
N VAL A 211 5.58 -8.92 10.15
CA VAL A 211 6.42 -9.98 10.72
C VAL A 211 7.32 -9.43 11.82
N ARG A 212 7.99 -8.30 11.55
CA ARG A 212 8.81 -7.60 12.54
C ARG A 212 8.02 -7.34 13.82
N ARG A 213 6.83 -6.73 13.73
CA ARG A 213 5.98 -6.41 14.89
C ARG A 213 5.49 -7.63 15.67
N ILE A 214 5.25 -8.76 15.00
CA ILE A 214 4.84 -10.00 15.67
C ILE A 214 6.03 -10.62 16.43
N ILE A 215 7.23 -10.50 15.87
CA ILE A 215 8.46 -11.10 16.39
C ILE A 215 9.17 -10.19 17.41
N ASP A 216 8.85 -8.90 17.44
CA ASP A 216 9.39 -7.90 18.37
C ASP A 216 8.88 -8.17 19.81
N HIS A 217 9.52 -9.11 20.50
CA HIS A 217 9.21 -9.56 21.85
C HIS A 217 10.45 -9.40 22.75
N PRO A 218 10.32 -8.86 23.98
CA PRO A 218 11.47 -8.57 24.86
C PRO A 218 12.30 -9.81 25.22
N ASP A 219 11.68 -10.99 25.24
CA ASP A 219 12.36 -12.25 25.57
C ASP A 219 13.04 -12.91 24.36
N LEU A 220 12.93 -12.33 23.16
CA LEU A 220 13.61 -12.84 21.98
C LEU A 220 14.96 -12.13 21.77
N PRO A 221 15.98 -12.82 21.23
CA PRO A 221 17.25 -12.21 20.85
C PRO A 221 17.05 -11.03 19.88
N ARG A 222 18.08 -10.22 19.65
CA ARG A 222 17.94 -9.06 18.75
C ARG A 222 17.62 -9.53 17.32
N LEU A 223 16.46 -9.11 16.81
CA LEU A 223 16.08 -9.29 15.41
C LEU A 223 16.82 -8.27 14.54
N ILE A 224 17.57 -8.75 13.55
CA ILE A 224 18.28 -7.92 12.56
C ILE A 224 17.52 -7.98 11.23
N PRO A 225 16.97 -6.86 10.74
CA PRO A 225 16.35 -6.80 9.42
C PRO A 225 17.40 -6.76 8.30
N GLN A 226 17.03 -7.22 7.10
CA GLN A 226 17.87 -7.22 5.90
C GLN A 226 19.27 -7.83 6.12
N TYR A 227 19.32 -8.98 6.81
CA TYR A 227 20.56 -9.61 7.24
C TYR A 227 21.28 -10.30 6.07
N GLU A 228 22.50 -9.82 5.75
CA GLU A 228 23.41 -10.46 4.79
C GLU A 228 24.30 -11.49 5.49
N LEU A 229 24.12 -12.77 5.16
CA LEU A 229 25.05 -13.82 5.56
C LEU A 229 26.27 -13.79 4.65
N ARG A 230 27.46 -13.67 5.24
CA ARG A 230 28.73 -13.63 4.52
C ARG A 230 29.60 -14.85 4.80
N HIS A 231 30.26 -15.37 3.76
CA HIS A 231 31.27 -16.41 3.84
C HIS A 231 32.48 -15.98 3.01
N GLU A 232 33.68 -16.02 3.60
CA GLU A 232 34.93 -15.57 2.95
C GLU A 232 34.82 -14.15 2.34
N GLY A 233 34.17 -13.23 3.06
CA GLY A 233 33.96 -11.84 2.62
C GLY A 233 32.85 -11.63 1.57
N ARG A 234 32.27 -12.71 1.03
CA ARG A 234 31.21 -12.66 0.02
C ARG A 234 29.83 -12.85 0.65
N VAL A 235 28.84 -12.10 0.18
CA VAL A 235 27.43 -12.32 0.57
C VAL A 235 26.96 -13.61 -0.08
N VAL A 236 26.58 -14.60 0.73
CA VAL A 236 26.09 -15.91 0.27
C VAL A 236 24.57 -16.03 0.37
N ALA A 237 23.94 -15.26 1.25
CA ALA A 237 22.49 -15.16 1.34
C ALA A 237 22.08 -13.80 1.94
N ARG A 238 20.85 -13.37 1.65
CA ARG A 238 20.22 -12.20 2.28
C ARG A 238 18.84 -12.61 2.77
N PHE A 239 18.53 -12.29 4.02
CA PHE A 239 17.27 -12.63 4.67
C PHE A 239 16.52 -11.37 5.11
N ASP A 240 15.19 -11.40 5.05
CA ASP A 240 14.37 -10.25 5.48
C ASP A 240 14.59 -9.93 6.96
N HIS A 241 14.68 -10.97 7.79
CA HIS A 241 15.12 -10.85 9.18
C HIS A 241 15.95 -12.05 9.63
N ALA A 242 16.79 -11.85 10.63
CA ALA A 242 17.50 -12.94 11.30
C ALA A 242 17.69 -12.65 12.80
N PHE A 243 17.79 -13.72 13.59
CA PHE A 243 18.40 -13.74 14.91
C PHE A 243 19.77 -14.41 14.77
N PRO A 244 20.86 -13.66 14.52
CA PRO A 244 22.16 -14.26 14.25
C PRO A 244 22.65 -15.13 15.41
N ASP A 245 22.44 -14.67 16.64
CA ASP A 245 22.85 -15.37 17.86
C ASP A 245 22.15 -16.72 18.00
N ALA A 246 20.89 -16.80 17.57
CA ALA A 246 20.10 -18.04 17.57
C ALA A 246 20.23 -18.82 16.26
N ARG A 247 20.99 -18.32 15.26
CA ARG A 247 21.13 -18.90 13.92
C ARG A 247 19.79 -19.17 13.21
N VAL A 248 18.81 -18.30 13.44
CA VAL A 248 17.48 -18.36 12.83
C VAL A 248 17.33 -17.24 11.81
N ALA A 249 16.95 -17.58 10.58
CA ALA A 249 16.53 -16.61 9.57
C ALA A 249 15.03 -16.73 9.27
N VAL A 250 14.40 -15.59 9.00
CA VAL A 250 12.96 -15.45 8.70
C VAL A 250 12.81 -14.81 7.32
N GLU A 251 12.17 -15.55 6.41
CA GLU A 251 11.81 -15.04 5.08
C GLU A 251 10.30 -14.82 4.97
N SER A 252 9.93 -13.63 4.52
CA SER A 252 8.57 -13.13 4.47
C SER A 252 8.09 -13.11 3.03
N HIS A 253 7.40 -14.17 2.60
CA HIS A 253 6.82 -14.25 1.25
C HIS A 253 5.31 -13.94 1.27
N SER A 254 4.86 -13.07 0.36
CA SER A 254 3.43 -12.81 0.16
C SER A 254 2.98 -13.29 -1.23
N ARG A 255 1.81 -13.95 -1.31
CA ARG A 255 1.10 -14.18 -2.59
C ARG A 255 -0.06 -13.20 -2.70
N SER A 256 -0.03 -12.33 -3.69
CA SER A 256 -1.09 -11.35 -3.97
C SER A 256 -2.32 -12.04 -4.61
N ALA A 257 -3.20 -12.65 -3.81
CA ALA A 257 -4.51 -13.08 -4.28
C ALA A 257 -5.53 -11.94 -4.06
N ARG A 258 -6.27 -11.53 -5.11
CA ARG A 258 -7.28 -10.44 -5.10
C ARG A 258 -8.48 -10.68 -4.16
N ARG A 259 -8.44 -11.68 -3.28
CA ARG A 259 -9.46 -11.99 -2.27
C ARG A 259 -8.76 -12.51 -1.01
N GLY A 260 -8.41 -11.60 -0.11
CA GLY A 260 -7.84 -11.94 1.20
C GLY A 260 -6.36 -12.31 1.14
N MET A 261 -5.56 -11.63 1.94
CA MET A 261 -4.14 -11.93 2.13
C MET A 261 -4.02 -13.23 2.94
N VAL A 262 -3.43 -14.26 2.33
CA VAL A 262 -3.09 -15.51 3.03
C VAL A 262 -1.62 -15.43 3.41
N PHE A 263 -1.34 -15.48 4.71
CA PHE A 263 0.01 -15.47 5.25
C PHE A 263 0.64 -16.86 5.13
N LEU A 264 1.83 -16.95 4.54
CA LEU A 264 2.65 -18.15 4.57
C LEU A 264 4.06 -17.75 5.02
N CYS A 265 4.41 -18.06 6.27
CA CYS A 265 5.82 -18.17 6.65
C CYS A 265 6.33 -19.43 5.93
N SER A 266 7.05 -19.25 4.82
CA SER A 266 7.38 -20.37 3.95
C SER A 266 8.68 -21.09 4.35
N ARG A 267 9.59 -20.41 5.09
CA ARG A 267 10.83 -20.99 5.60
C ARG A 267 11.28 -20.33 6.91
N ILE A 268 11.53 -21.15 7.92
CA ILE A 268 12.43 -20.86 9.03
C ILE A 268 13.70 -21.65 8.71
N CYS A 269 14.78 -20.97 8.36
CA CYS A 269 16.06 -21.63 8.10
C CYS A 269 16.86 -21.64 9.41
N LEU A 270 17.12 -22.84 9.94
CA LEU A 270 18.13 -23.05 10.97
C LEU A 270 19.48 -23.18 10.25
N ALA A 271 20.37 -22.22 10.45
CA ALA A 271 21.72 -22.30 9.89
C ALA A 271 22.55 -23.32 10.69
N THR A 272 22.39 -24.61 10.37
CA THR A 272 23.38 -25.62 10.73
C THR A 272 24.59 -25.39 9.83
N GLY A 273 25.77 -25.19 10.42
CA GLY A 273 26.95 -24.64 9.76
C GLY A 273 27.63 -25.55 8.72
N TYR A 274 26.91 -25.96 7.66
CA TYR A 274 27.46 -26.75 6.57
C TYR A 274 27.49 -25.97 5.25
N PRO A 275 28.68 -25.83 4.60
CA PRO A 275 28.78 -25.32 3.24
C PRO A 275 28.30 -26.40 2.26
N GLY A 276 27.02 -26.38 1.89
CA GLY A 276 26.50 -27.29 0.85
C GLY A 276 24.98 -27.40 0.73
N CYS A 277 24.19 -26.97 1.72
CA CYS A 277 22.75 -27.24 1.70
C CYS A 277 21.92 -26.26 0.84
N CYS A 278 22.47 -25.12 0.43
CA CYS A 278 21.70 -24.06 -0.24
C CYS A 278 21.69 -24.11 -1.77
N THR A 279 22.40 -25.01 -2.45
CA THR A 279 22.60 -24.91 -3.91
C THR A 279 22.08 -26.06 -4.76
N GLN A 280 21.52 -27.13 -4.19
CA GLN A 280 20.98 -28.22 -5.03
C GLN A 280 19.61 -28.73 -4.52
N ASN A 281 18.57 -28.37 -5.29
CA ASN A 281 17.21 -28.90 -5.28
C ASN A 281 16.19 -28.23 -4.30
N PRO A 282 15.25 -27.39 -4.78
CA PRO A 282 14.34 -26.60 -3.93
C PRO A 282 13.18 -27.39 -3.29
N ALA A 283 13.17 -28.72 -3.33
CA ALA A 283 11.96 -29.50 -3.05
C ALA A 283 11.86 -30.14 -1.64
N HIS A 284 12.91 -30.21 -0.83
CA HIS A 284 12.85 -31.02 0.41
C HIS A 284 13.46 -30.29 1.62
N ALA A 285 12.63 -29.48 2.29
CA ALA A 285 12.79 -29.16 3.72
C ALA A 285 11.41 -28.91 4.32
N TRP A 286 10.59 -29.96 4.37
CA TRP A 286 9.34 -29.96 5.11
C TRP A 286 9.63 -30.41 6.55
N ILE A 287 9.59 -29.50 7.52
CA ILE A 287 9.48 -29.90 8.92
C ILE A 287 7.99 -30.12 9.20
N LEU A 288 7.52 -31.34 8.91
CA LEU A 288 6.22 -31.86 9.31
C LEU A 288 6.45 -32.84 10.47
N GLY A 289 6.19 -32.39 11.70
CA GLY A 289 6.04 -33.27 12.85
C GLY A 289 4.56 -33.44 13.18
N SER A 290 3.88 -34.41 12.55
CA SER A 290 2.54 -34.85 12.94
C SER A 290 2.66 -36.02 13.91
N ALA A 291 2.29 -35.83 15.18
CA ALA A 291 1.93 -36.96 16.04
C ALA A 291 0.48 -37.33 15.72
N THR A 292 0.27 -38.37 14.91
CA THR A 292 -1.05 -39.00 14.76
C THR A 292 -1.06 -40.33 15.49
N ASN A 293 -1.90 -40.41 16.52
CA ASN A 293 -2.40 -41.67 17.08
C ASN A 293 -3.14 -42.43 15.95
N PRO A 294 -2.86 -43.71 15.67
CA PRO A 294 -3.45 -44.41 14.52
C PRO A 294 -4.91 -44.80 14.83
N GLY A 295 -5.88 -44.24 14.10
CA GLY A 295 -7.25 -44.72 14.24
C GLY A 295 -8.42 -43.92 13.62
N VAL A 296 -8.21 -42.80 12.92
CA VAL A 296 -9.35 -42.03 12.36
C VAL A 296 -9.07 -41.61 10.91
N PRO A 297 -9.96 -41.92 9.93
CA PRO A 297 -9.74 -41.56 8.52
C PRO A 297 -9.89 -40.06 8.28
N CYS A 298 -9.05 -39.58 7.36
CA CYS A 298 -8.95 -38.19 6.92
C CYS A 298 -10.29 -37.64 6.37
N LEU A 299 -10.83 -36.61 7.01
CA LEU A 299 -11.80 -35.69 6.40
C LEU A 299 -11.15 -34.32 6.32
N THR A 300 -11.05 -33.83 5.09
CA THR A 300 -10.54 -32.53 4.69
C THR A 300 -11.27 -31.41 5.42
N ASP A 301 -10.62 -30.75 6.38
CA ASP A 301 -11.02 -29.39 6.74
C ASP A 301 -9.85 -28.50 7.14
N ARG A 302 -9.99 -27.27 6.69
CA ARG A 302 -9.11 -26.12 6.91
C ARG A 302 -9.11 -25.74 8.38
N LYS A 303 -8.09 -24.97 8.74
CA LYS A 303 -7.88 -24.23 10.01
C LYS A 303 -7.12 -25.02 11.08
N ARG A 304 -5.84 -24.68 11.22
CA ARG A 304 -5.20 -24.37 12.51
C ARG A 304 -3.82 -23.77 12.27
N THR A 305 -3.66 -22.53 12.72
CA THR A 305 -2.37 -21.90 12.98
C THR A 305 -1.68 -22.70 14.08
N ALA A 306 -0.45 -23.15 13.86
CA ALA A 306 0.38 -23.70 14.92
C ALA A 306 1.78 -23.09 14.79
N VAL A 307 2.08 -22.10 15.64
CA VAL A 307 3.46 -21.80 16.02
C VAL A 307 3.76 -22.77 17.16
N ARG A 308 4.55 -23.81 16.88
CA ARG A 308 4.98 -24.77 17.92
C ARG A 308 6.38 -24.38 18.36
N TRP A 309 6.53 -24.05 19.63
CA TRP A 309 7.83 -23.97 20.30
C TRP A 309 8.40 -25.40 20.42
N MET A 310 9.62 -25.62 19.94
CA MET A 310 10.42 -26.75 20.41
C MET A 310 11.22 -26.26 21.62
N SER A 311 11.12 -26.95 22.75
CA SER A 311 12.06 -26.78 23.86
C SER A 311 13.43 -27.29 23.42
N THR A 312 14.47 -26.75 24.04
CA THR A 312 15.89 -27.00 23.76
C THR A 312 16.36 -28.45 23.96
N ASP A 313 15.48 -29.38 24.35
CA ASP A 313 15.87 -30.71 24.81
C ASP A 313 15.75 -31.83 23.75
N GLU A 314 15.23 -31.52 22.54
CA GLU A 314 15.07 -32.53 21.47
C GLU A 314 16.07 -32.41 20.30
N CYS A 315 17.08 -31.54 20.40
CA CYS A 315 18.14 -31.44 19.39
C CYS A 315 19.47 -31.94 19.96
N GLN A 316 19.75 -33.24 19.81
CA GLN A 316 21.10 -33.77 20.02
C GLN A 316 22.01 -33.24 18.89
N LEU A 317 22.70 -32.13 19.15
CA LEU A 317 23.83 -31.64 18.36
C LEU A 317 25.09 -32.40 18.82
N PRO A 318 25.89 -33.02 17.93
CA PRO A 318 27.25 -33.39 18.30
C PRO A 318 28.08 -32.12 18.51
N ALA A 319 28.89 -32.15 19.56
CA ALA A 319 29.73 -31.07 20.04
C ALA A 319 30.77 -30.61 18.99
N GLU A 320 31.24 -29.38 19.19
CA GLU A 320 32.35 -28.69 18.48
C GLU A 320 31.95 -27.76 17.32
N ALA A 321 31.52 -26.54 17.67
CA ALA A 321 31.81 -25.35 16.89
C ALA A 321 31.92 -24.13 17.82
N THR A 322 33.11 -23.54 17.88
CA THR A 322 33.41 -22.38 18.73
C THR A 322 32.79 -21.10 18.16
N PRO A 323 32.11 -20.26 18.97
CA PRO A 323 31.77 -18.90 18.56
C PRO A 323 33.02 -18.03 18.58
N ILE A 324 33.32 -17.34 17.48
CA ILE A 324 34.31 -16.25 17.50
C ILE A 324 33.54 -14.97 17.81
N GLY A 325 33.68 -14.51 19.07
CA GLY A 325 33.22 -13.21 19.50
C GLY A 325 34.04 -12.10 18.84
N HIS A 326 33.37 -11.02 18.44
CA HIS A 326 34.03 -9.76 18.14
C HIS A 326 34.34 -9.04 19.46
N ASP A 327 35.42 -9.46 20.12
CA ASP A 327 36.13 -8.58 21.07
C ASP A 327 37.07 -7.69 20.26
N THR A 328 36.61 -6.50 19.94
CA THR A 328 37.49 -5.36 19.65
C THR A 328 37.03 -4.19 20.52
N PRO A 329 37.86 -3.67 21.43
CA PRO A 329 37.48 -2.55 22.30
C PRO A 329 37.30 -1.27 21.48
N VAL A 330 36.21 -0.57 21.77
CA VAL A 330 35.93 0.79 21.26
C VAL A 330 36.84 1.78 22.01
N PRO A 331 37.65 2.61 21.32
CA PRO A 331 38.46 3.62 21.99
C PRO A 331 37.57 4.74 22.59
N PRO A 332 37.95 5.33 23.74
CA PRO A 332 37.16 6.37 24.38
C PRO A 332 37.16 7.66 23.55
N ILE A 333 36.01 8.32 23.55
CA ILE A 333 35.78 9.64 22.93
C ILE A 333 36.55 10.69 23.75
N PRO A 334 37.42 11.51 23.15
CA PRO A 334 38.04 12.63 23.87
C PRO A 334 37.00 13.70 24.20
N GLN A 335 37.11 14.25 25.42
CA GLN A 335 36.31 15.38 25.92
C GLN A 335 36.57 16.66 25.14
#